data_AF-A0A1W1V620-F1
#
_entry.id   AF-A0A1W1V620-F1
#
_cell.length_a   1.000
_cell.length_b   1.000
_cell.length_c   1.000
_cell.angle_alpha   90.00
_cell.angle_beta   90.00
_cell.angle_gamma   90.00
#
_symmetry.space_group_name_H-M   'P 1'
#
loop_
_entity.id
_entity.type
_entity.pdbx_description
1 polymer ?
#
loop_
_entity_poly.entity_id
_entity_poly.type
_entity_poly.pdbx_seq_one_letter_code
_entity_poly.pdbx_strand_id
1 'polypeptide(L)'
;MTASMDQLAVEHALAELARPTLTDVEVFLTRHVLEEQNGVPVVAGVVLNDEGVHDVYLRVEDQFYFLVLMLRFEDRTPSLLGCRIEAGSTVYLRVSSEQLSAEDITARIGLIPSKSTSKGEISSRTGRPYPGSDWSLCPAGNGLKDPGEVETKFTRLLDATQEVAEHIKALASTTCTVHVTVAYYGYAQQMWGLALTPWHLERLAALGATLDVDLYAS
;
A
#
# COMPACT_ATOMS: atom_id res chain seq x y z
N MET A 1 12.65 23.35 19.28
CA MET A 1 12.75 22.28 18.27
C MET A 1 11.98 22.75 17.06
N THR A 2 12.59 22.75 15.88
CA THR A 2 11.93 23.15 14.63
C THR A 2 11.08 21.99 14.14
N ALA A 3 9.82 22.22 13.78
CA ALA A 3 8.95 21.17 13.24
C ALA A 3 9.55 20.56 11.96
N SER A 4 9.35 19.25 11.73
CA SER A 4 9.70 18.64 10.44
C SER A 4 8.83 19.21 9.31
N MET A 5 9.25 19.03 8.06
CA MET A 5 8.44 19.44 6.91
C MET A 5 7.11 18.68 6.86
N ASP A 6 7.13 17.39 7.19
CA ASP A 6 5.92 16.56 7.28
C ASP A 6 4.95 17.07 8.36
N GLN A 7 5.46 17.50 9.52
CA GLN A 7 4.62 18.08 10.57
C GLN A 7 3.95 19.37 10.09
N LEU A 8 4.71 20.25 9.42
CA LEU A 8 4.13 21.45 8.81
C LEU A 8 3.10 21.10 7.72
N ALA A 9 3.36 20.07 6.92
CA ALA A 9 2.44 19.64 5.87
C ALA A 9 1.12 19.17 6.47
N VAL A 10 1.17 18.38 7.54
CA VAL A 10 0.00 17.93 8.29
C VAL A 10 -0.76 19.11 8.90
N GLU A 11 -0.08 20.04 9.58
CA GLU A 11 -0.71 21.22 10.17
C GLU A 11 -1.47 22.04 9.12
N HIS A 12 -0.86 22.27 7.96
CA HIS A 12 -1.49 23.00 6.87
C HIS A 12 -2.63 22.24 6.19
N ALA A 13 -2.49 20.93 6.01
CA ALA A 13 -3.56 20.07 5.52
C ALA A 13 -4.79 20.11 6.46
N LEU A 14 -4.57 19.98 7.78
CA LEU A 14 -5.66 20.05 8.76
C LEU A 14 -6.30 21.45 8.83
N ALA A 15 -5.52 22.52 8.65
CA ALA A 15 -6.05 23.87 8.58
C ALA A 15 -6.95 24.07 7.34
N GLU A 16 -6.57 23.50 6.19
CA GLU A 16 -7.38 23.49 4.97
C GLU A 16 -8.69 22.73 5.18
N LEU A 17 -8.67 21.57 5.84
CA LEU A 17 -9.90 20.82 6.13
C LEU A 17 -10.85 21.57 7.07
N ALA A 18 -10.31 22.31 8.04
CA ALA A 18 -11.11 23.09 8.98
C ALA A 18 -11.74 24.33 8.33
N ARG A 19 -11.05 24.93 7.34
CA ARG A 19 -11.50 26.11 6.60
C ARG A 19 -11.05 26.00 5.14
N PRO A 20 -11.81 25.28 4.29
CA PRO A 20 -11.43 25.04 2.91
C PRO A 20 -11.20 26.33 2.13
N THR A 21 -10.06 26.40 1.46
CA THR A 21 -9.71 27.45 0.49
C THR A 21 -9.73 26.92 -0.95
N LEU A 22 -9.59 25.61 -1.12
CA LEU A 22 -9.74 24.89 -2.38
C LEU A 22 -11.19 24.44 -2.58
N THR A 23 -11.80 24.87 -3.69
CA THR A 23 -13.17 24.45 -4.07
C THR A 23 -13.33 22.94 -4.11
N ASP A 24 -12.33 22.20 -4.60
CA ASP A 24 -12.39 20.75 -4.71
C ASP A 24 -12.43 20.06 -3.34
N VAL A 25 -11.76 20.63 -2.33
CA VAL A 25 -11.82 20.14 -0.93
C VAL A 25 -13.21 20.39 -0.35
N GLU A 26 -13.77 21.58 -0.55
CA GLU A 26 -15.15 21.88 -0.12
C GLU A 26 -16.14 20.89 -0.75
N VAL A 27 -16.09 20.72 -2.07
CA VAL A 27 -16.96 19.77 -2.79
C VAL A 27 -16.77 18.35 -2.29
N PHE A 28 -15.53 17.90 -2.06
CA PHE A 28 -15.25 16.59 -1.52
C PHE A 28 -15.92 16.38 -0.15
N LEU A 29 -15.76 17.33 0.78
CA LEU A 29 -16.33 17.26 2.12
C LEU A 29 -17.86 17.31 2.14
N THR A 30 -18.53 17.77 1.07
CA THR A 30 -20.00 17.65 0.95
C THR A 30 -20.48 16.23 0.66
N ARG A 31 -19.60 15.33 0.20
CA ARG A 31 -19.96 13.97 -0.27
C ARG A 31 -19.32 12.87 0.55
N HIS A 32 -18.24 13.17 1.26
CA HIS A 32 -17.43 12.18 1.97
C HIS A 32 -17.17 12.65 3.40
N VAL A 33 -17.11 11.69 4.32
CA VAL A 33 -16.73 11.91 5.71
C VAL A 33 -15.31 11.38 5.91
N LEU A 34 -14.46 12.12 6.61
CA LEU A 34 -13.11 11.66 6.94
C LEU A 34 -13.15 10.79 8.21
N GLU A 35 -12.32 9.76 8.27
CA GLU A 35 -12.12 9.01 9.52
C GLU A 35 -11.51 9.97 10.56
N GLU A 36 -12.09 10.03 11.76
CA GLU A 36 -11.62 10.92 12.83
C GLU A 36 -11.18 10.15 14.08
N GLN A 37 -10.16 10.68 14.76
CA GLN A 37 -9.76 10.22 16.08
C GLN A 37 -9.74 11.43 17.03
N ASN A 38 -10.59 11.38 18.07
CA ASN A 38 -10.78 12.49 19.02
C ASN A 38 -11.19 13.82 18.34
N GLY A 39 -12.01 13.75 17.29
CA GLY A 39 -12.50 14.93 16.55
C GLY A 39 -11.48 15.56 15.61
N VAL A 40 -10.40 14.85 15.27
CA VAL A 40 -9.38 15.28 14.30
C VAL A 40 -9.29 14.26 13.17
N PRO A 41 -9.29 14.69 11.90
CA PRO A 41 -9.09 13.80 10.76
C PRO A 41 -7.83 12.95 10.88
N VAL A 42 -7.95 11.66 10.60
CA VAL A 42 -6.85 10.70 10.66
C VAL A 42 -5.96 10.86 9.43
N VAL A 43 -4.74 11.31 9.66
CA VAL A 43 -3.66 11.32 8.65
C VAL A 43 -3.03 9.94 8.58
N ALA A 44 -3.16 9.27 7.44
CA ALA A 44 -2.53 7.98 7.18
C ALA A 44 -1.00 8.09 7.03
N GLY A 45 -0.52 9.23 6.51
CA GLY A 45 0.89 9.58 6.44
C GLY A 45 1.15 10.71 5.46
N VAL A 46 2.42 11.09 5.37
CA VAL A 46 2.93 12.05 4.40
C VAL A 46 3.94 11.34 3.50
N VAL A 47 3.79 11.50 2.18
CA VAL A 47 4.72 10.96 1.18
C VAL A 47 5.34 12.14 0.43
N LEU A 48 6.66 12.22 0.45
CA LEU A 48 7.40 13.12 -0.44
C LEU A 48 7.54 12.42 -1.80
N ASN A 49 6.89 12.95 -2.82
CA ASN A 49 6.98 12.40 -4.17
C ASN A 49 8.22 12.92 -4.92
N ASP A 50 8.50 12.35 -6.09
CA ASP A 50 9.68 12.66 -6.90
C ASP A 50 9.72 14.12 -7.42
N GLU A 51 8.58 14.83 -7.37
CA GLU A 51 8.47 16.25 -7.72
C GLU A 51 8.71 17.20 -6.53
N GLY A 52 9.11 16.65 -5.38
CA GLY A 52 9.32 17.42 -4.15
C GLY A 52 8.04 17.93 -3.50
N VAL A 53 6.89 17.32 -3.82
CA VAL A 53 5.58 17.64 -3.23
C VAL A 53 5.31 16.67 -2.08
N HIS A 54 4.83 17.21 -0.97
CA HIS A 54 4.38 16.46 0.19
C HIS A 54 2.89 16.14 0.01
N ASP A 55 2.61 14.88 -0.28
CA ASP A 55 1.26 14.34 -0.37
C ASP A 55 0.81 13.91 1.02
N VAL A 56 -0.20 14.61 1.57
CA VAL A 56 -0.79 14.30 2.88
C VAL A 56 -2.03 13.44 2.67
N TYR A 57 -1.95 12.18 3.09
CA TYR A 57 -3.01 11.19 2.92
C TYR A 57 -3.96 11.20 4.11
N LEU A 58 -5.23 11.47 3.86
CA LEU A 58 -6.30 11.50 4.84
C LEU A 58 -7.25 10.32 4.61
N ARG A 59 -7.56 9.60 5.69
CA ARG A 59 -8.48 8.47 5.62
C ARG A 59 -9.91 8.94 5.44
N VAL A 60 -10.63 8.28 4.55
CA VAL A 60 -12.06 8.48 4.31
C VAL A 60 -12.83 7.39 5.05
N GLU A 61 -13.87 7.77 5.79
CA GLU A 61 -14.69 6.85 6.59
C GLU A 61 -15.37 5.81 5.70
N ASP A 62 -15.32 4.53 6.11
CA ASP A 62 -15.87 3.37 5.39
C ASP A 62 -15.37 3.20 3.94
N GLN A 63 -14.21 3.76 3.61
CA GLN A 63 -13.60 3.65 2.27
C GLN A 63 -12.16 3.15 2.35
N PHE A 64 -11.68 2.61 1.22
CA PHE A 64 -10.28 2.21 1.06
C PHE A 64 -9.40 3.26 0.38
N TYR A 65 -9.99 4.27 -0.27
CA TYR A 65 -9.25 5.37 -0.89
C TYR A 65 -9.00 6.52 0.11
N PHE A 66 -8.13 7.44 -0.30
CA PHE A 66 -7.70 8.59 0.49
C PHE A 66 -8.12 9.89 -0.18
N LEU A 67 -8.37 10.92 0.63
CA LEU A 67 -8.18 12.30 0.18
C LEU A 67 -6.70 12.64 0.31
N VAL A 68 -6.09 13.14 -0.75
CA VAL A 68 -4.69 13.57 -0.75
C VAL A 68 -4.62 15.07 -0.98
N LEU A 69 -4.04 15.79 -0.01
CA LEU A 69 -3.69 17.20 -0.16
C LEU A 69 -2.23 17.32 -0.57
N MET A 70 -1.97 18.11 -1.62
CA MET A 70 -0.65 18.25 -2.24
C MET A 70 0.00 19.56 -1.79
N LEU A 71 1.12 19.50 -1.06
CA LEU A 71 1.81 20.68 -0.55
C LEU A 71 3.23 20.78 -1.09
N ARG A 72 3.61 21.95 -1.59
CA ARG A 72 5.00 22.31 -1.87
C ARG A 72 5.49 23.31 -0.85
N PHE A 73 6.80 23.29 -0.57
CA PHE A 73 7.42 24.26 0.32
C PHE A 73 8.50 25.07 -0.39
N GLU A 74 8.46 26.37 -0.19
CA GLU A 74 9.53 27.31 -0.53
C GLU A 74 9.98 27.98 0.77
N ASP A 75 11.24 27.78 1.18
CA ASP A 75 11.79 28.28 2.45
C ASP A 75 10.91 27.98 3.68
N ARG A 76 10.37 26.76 3.75
CA ARG A 76 9.42 26.30 4.79
C ARG A 76 8.06 26.97 4.79
N THR A 77 7.76 27.79 3.78
CA THR A 77 6.41 28.32 3.53
C THR A 77 5.65 27.32 2.65
N PRO A 78 4.56 26.71 3.16
CA PRO A 78 3.77 25.77 2.38
C PRO A 78 2.84 26.50 1.41
N SER A 79 2.65 25.89 0.26
CA SER A 79 1.66 26.23 -0.74
C SER A 79 0.87 24.99 -1.11
N LEU A 80 -0.46 25.06 -1.01
CA LEU A 80 -1.35 24.01 -1.49
C LEU A 80 -1.43 24.07 -3.02
N LEU A 81 -1.08 22.96 -3.66
CA LEU A 81 -1.17 22.82 -5.10
C LEU A 81 -2.56 22.35 -5.55
N GLY A 82 -3.26 21.64 -4.67
CA GLY A 82 -4.58 21.08 -4.94
C GLY A 82 -4.87 19.86 -4.08
N CYS A 83 -5.92 19.13 -4.45
CA CYS A 83 -6.26 17.84 -3.85
C CYS A 83 -6.61 16.80 -4.92
N ARG A 84 -6.47 15.52 -4.58
CA ARG A 84 -6.94 14.41 -5.41
C ARG A 84 -7.47 13.28 -4.53
N ILE A 85 -8.20 12.35 -5.13
CA ILE A 85 -8.45 11.05 -4.52
C ILE A 85 -7.31 10.12 -4.94
N GLU A 86 -6.97 9.18 -4.06
CA GLU A 86 -5.95 8.19 -4.35
C GLU A 86 -6.49 6.83 -3.91
N ALA A 87 -6.38 5.83 -4.79
CA ALA A 87 -6.93 4.51 -4.53
C ALA A 87 -6.26 3.83 -3.34
N GLY A 88 -7.05 3.03 -2.62
CA GLY A 88 -6.51 2.10 -1.65
C GLY A 88 -5.77 0.99 -2.36
N SER A 89 -4.52 0.74 -2.01
CA SER A 89 -3.75 -0.33 -2.64
C SER A 89 -2.83 -1.03 -1.67
N THR A 90 -2.60 -2.32 -1.91
CA THR A 90 -1.58 -3.10 -1.21
C THR A 90 -0.81 -3.94 -2.21
N VAL A 91 0.49 -4.06 -1.99
CA VAL A 91 1.38 -4.92 -2.77
C VAL A 91 2.05 -5.89 -1.82
N TYR A 92 1.96 -7.18 -2.11
CA TYR A 92 2.57 -8.21 -1.28
C TYR A 92 3.05 -9.41 -2.10
N LEU A 93 4.10 -10.04 -1.62
CA LEU A 93 4.55 -11.34 -2.10
C LEU A 93 3.74 -12.43 -1.37
N ARG A 94 3.28 -13.43 -2.10
CA ARG A 94 2.64 -14.64 -1.58
C ARG A 94 3.35 -15.87 -2.11
N VAL A 95 3.62 -16.81 -1.21
CA VAL A 95 4.11 -18.15 -1.51
C VAL A 95 3.09 -19.15 -0.97
N SER A 96 2.51 -19.95 -1.84
CA SER A 96 1.53 -20.98 -1.50
C SER A 96 2.10 -22.36 -1.76
N SER A 97 1.84 -23.33 -0.87
CA SER A 97 2.32 -24.70 -1.03
C SER A 97 1.37 -25.72 -0.40
N GLU A 98 1.11 -26.84 -1.09
CA GLU A 98 0.39 -27.98 -0.49
C GLU A 98 1.31 -28.93 0.30
N GLN A 99 2.63 -28.76 0.15
CA GLN A 99 3.67 -29.66 0.67
C GLN A 99 4.51 -29.04 1.78
N LEU A 100 4.86 -27.76 1.65
CA LEU A 100 5.67 -27.06 2.64
C LEU A 100 4.78 -26.38 3.68
N SER A 101 5.25 -26.37 4.93
CA SER A 101 4.70 -25.53 5.99
C SER A 101 5.14 -24.06 5.81
N ALA A 102 4.46 -23.14 6.49
CA ALA A 102 4.90 -21.75 6.52
C ALA A 102 6.27 -21.60 7.21
N GLU A 103 6.58 -22.45 8.19
CA GLU A 103 7.89 -22.49 8.84
C GLU A 103 8.99 -22.96 7.88
N ASP A 104 8.73 -23.99 7.06
CA ASP A 104 9.68 -24.45 6.03
C ASP A 104 9.97 -23.37 5.00
N ILE A 105 8.93 -22.64 4.56
CA ILE A 105 9.08 -21.52 3.63
C ILE A 105 9.92 -20.41 4.27
N THR A 106 9.63 -20.06 5.53
CA THR A 106 10.40 -19.07 6.31
C THR A 106 11.86 -19.46 6.41
N ALA A 107 12.16 -20.72 6.75
CA ALA A 107 13.52 -21.21 6.88
C ALA A 107 14.31 -21.19 5.56
N ARG A 108 13.62 -21.35 4.42
CA ARG A 108 14.25 -21.34 3.09
C ARG A 108 14.48 -19.93 2.56
N ILE A 109 13.54 -19.01 2.78
CA ILE A 109 13.66 -17.62 2.30
C ILE A 109 14.59 -16.83 3.22
N GLY A 110 14.48 -17.02 4.54
CA GLY A 110 15.19 -16.23 5.56
C GLY A 110 14.50 -14.91 5.92
N LEU A 111 13.26 -14.71 5.49
CA LEU A 111 12.43 -13.54 5.86
C LEU A 111 11.29 -13.96 6.79
N ILE A 112 10.88 -13.04 7.67
CA ILE A 112 9.70 -13.22 8.52
C ILE A 112 8.45 -12.79 7.72
N PRO A 113 7.40 -13.64 7.63
CA PRO A 113 6.18 -13.24 6.95
C PRO A 113 5.43 -12.15 7.71
N SER A 114 4.76 -11.26 6.98
CA SER A 114 3.72 -10.37 7.54
C SER A 114 2.48 -11.16 7.93
N LYS A 115 2.21 -12.27 7.22
CA LYS A 115 1.11 -13.19 7.50
C LYS A 115 1.45 -14.60 7.02
N SER A 116 1.01 -15.61 7.78
CA SER A 116 1.02 -16.99 7.32
C SER A 116 -0.22 -17.72 7.79
N THR A 117 -0.57 -18.80 7.10
CA THR A 117 -1.59 -19.77 7.50
C THR A 117 -1.10 -21.17 7.17
N SER A 118 -1.48 -22.15 7.98
CA SER A 118 -1.06 -23.53 7.79
C SER A 118 -2.14 -24.39 7.14
N LYS A 119 -1.71 -25.39 6.37
CA LYS A 119 -2.63 -26.41 5.83
C LYS A 119 -3.47 -27.03 6.95
N GLY A 120 -4.79 -27.09 6.75
CA GLY A 120 -5.74 -27.63 7.71
C GLY A 120 -6.21 -26.64 8.79
N GLU A 121 -5.57 -25.48 8.93
CA GLU A 121 -6.07 -24.40 9.79
C GLU A 121 -7.45 -23.92 9.29
N ILE A 122 -8.36 -23.60 10.20
CA ILE A 122 -9.72 -23.19 9.84
C ILE A 122 -9.73 -21.71 9.48
N SER A 123 -10.15 -21.39 8.25
CA SER A 123 -10.30 -20.01 7.81
C SER A 123 -11.41 -19.31 8.60
N SER A 124 -11.09 -18.18 9.23
CA SER A 124 -12.07 -17.33 9.92
C SER A 124 -13.11 -16.72 8.97
N ARG A 125 -12.79 -16.61 7.67
CA ARG A 125 -13.68 -16.05 6.65
C ARG A 125 -14.71 -17.06 6.12
N THR A 126 -14.28 -18.31 5.90
CA THR A 126 -15.12 -19.32 5.21
C THR A 126 -15.53 -20.49 6.11
N GLY A 127 -14.91 -20.64 7.28
CA GLY A 127 -15.10 -21.79 8.18
C GLY A 127 -14.53 -23.11 7.65
N ARG A 128 -13.81 -23.08 6.51
CA ARG A 128 -13.23 -24.28 5.88
C ARG A 128 -11.73 -24.37 6.17
N PRO A 129 -11.17 -25.59 6.26
CA PRO A 129 -9.72 -25.76 6.38
C PRO A 129 -8.99 -25.24 5.15
N TYR A 130 -7.82 -24.63 5.33
CA TYR A 130 -6.96 -24.25 4.22
C TYR A 130 -6.41 -25.49 3.49
N PRO A 131 -6.51 -25.56 2.15
CA PRO A 131 -6.04 -26.72 1.38
C PRO A 131 -4.51 -26.84 1.34
N GLY A 132 -3.80 -25.76 1.60
CA GLY A 132 -2.35 -25.67 1.68
C GLY A 132 -1.91 -24.62 2.68
N SER A 133 -0.60 -24.42 2.79
CA SER A 133 0.01 -23.35 3.57
C SER A 133 0.16 -22.11 2.71
N ASP A 134 0.01 -20.94 3.33
CA ASP A 134 0.29 -19.65 2.72
C ASP A 134 1.32 -18.89 3.56
N TRP A 135 2.23 -18.23 2.88
CA TRP A 135 3.24 -17.35 3.45
C TRP A 135 3.18 -16.03 2.68
N SER A 136 3.11 -14.89 3.36
CA SER A 136 2.99 -13.59 2.70
C SER A 136 3.86 -12.53 3.34
N LEU A 137 4.47 -11.70 2.49
CA LEU A 137 5.29 -10.55 2.88
C LEU A 137 4.69 -9.28 2.28
N CYS A 138 4.30 -8.37 3.16
CA CYS A 138 3.87 -7.02 2.83
C CYS A 138 4.70 -6.06 3.69
N PRO A 139 5.72 -5.39 3.12
CA PRO A 139 6.52 -4.41 3.87
C PRO A 139 5.70 -3.22 4.36
N ALA A 140 4.61 -2.90 3.66
CA ALA A 140 3.61 -1.92 4.07
C ALA A 140 2.72 -2.49 5.18
N GLY A 141 2.97 -2.09 6.43
CA GLY A 141 2.32 -2.69 7.62
C GLY A 141 0.80 -2.51 7.72
N ASN A 142 0.22 -1.53 7.01
CA ASN A 142 -1.20 -1.17 7.11
C ASN A 142 -2.06 -1.61 5.90
N GLY A 143 -1.51 -2.43 4.99
CA GLY A 143 -2.25 -2.97 3.84
C GLY A 143 -2.89 -1.86 3.00
N LEU A 144 -4.20 -1.96 2.75
CA LEU A 144 -4.95 -0.98 1.95
C LEU A 144 -4.99 0.44 2.56
N LYS A 145 -4.74 0.56 3.87
CA LYS A 145 -4.70 1.84 4.58
C LYS A 145 -3.28 2.43 4.66
N ASP A 146 -2.29 1.81 4.02
CA ASP A 146 -0.94 2.37 3.88
C ASP A 146 -0.94 3.46 2.79
N PRO A 147 -0.39 4.67 3.05
CA PRO A 147 -0.33 5.73 2.06
C PRO A 147 0.67 5.43 0.93
N GLY A 148 0.53 6.15 -0.17
CA GLY A 148 1.42 6.05 -1.34
C GLY A 148 0.86 5.20 -2.48
N GLU A 149 1.41 5.45 -3.66
CA GLU A 149 1.04 4.81 -4.92
C GLU A 149 1.48 3.34 -4.97
N VAL A 150 0.91 2.61 -5.93
CA VAL A 150 1.19 1.16 -6.10
C VAL A 150 2.68 0.94 -6.39
N GLU A 151 3.26 1.77 -7.24
CA GLU A 151 4.64 1.70 -7.72
C GLU A 151 5.63 1.87 -6.56
N THR A 152 5.34 2.79 -5.63
CA THR A 152 6.13 2.96 -4.41
C THR A 152 6.07 1.72 -3.53
N LYS A 153 4.87 1.14 -3.34
CA LYS A 153 4.69 -0.09 -2.55
C LYS A 153 5.34 -1.30 -3.22
N PHE A 154 5.30 -1.36 -4.55
CA PHE A 154 5.96 -2.38 -5.35
C PHE A 154 7.48 -2.29 -5.22
N THR A 155 8.05 -1.07 -5.33
CA THR A 155 9.47 -0.80 -5.10
C THR A 155 9.89 -1.27 -3.71
N ARG A 156 9.15 -0.91 -2.65
CA ARG A 156 9.43 -1.36 -1.28
C ARG A 156 9.46 -2.88 -1.15
N LEU A 157 8.54 -3.60 -1.81
CA LEU A 157 8.54 -5.07 -1.83
C LEU A 157 9.76 -5.64 -2.55
N LEU A 158 10.11 -5.09 -3.71
CA LEU A 158 11.29 -5.52 -4.46
C LEU A 158 12.58 -5.27 -3.70
N ASP A 159 12.69 -4.15 -2.99
CA ASP A 159 13.83 -3.82 -2.14
C ASP A 159 13.92 -4.79 -0.95
N ALA A 160 12.80 -5.04 -0.27
CA ALA A 160 12.76 -5.98 0.87
C ALA A 160 13.10 -7.44 0.48
N THR A 161 12.98 -7.79 -0.79
CA THR A 161 13.22 -9.15 -1.30
C THR A 161 14.53 -9.27 -2.08
N GLN A 162 15.28 -8.18 -2.25
CA GLN A 162 16.46 -8.14 -3.13
C GLN A 162 17.51 -9.19 -2.79
N GLU A 163 17.90 -9.24 -1.51
CA GLU A 163 19.01 -10.08 -1.05
C GLU A 163 18.65 -11.57 -1.03
N VAL A 164 17.35 -11.89 -1.05
CA VAL A 164 16.83 -13.27 -0.98
C VAL A 164 16.11 -13.70 -2.27
N ALA A 165 16.27 -12.94 -3.35
CA ALA A 165 15.56 -13.18 -4.61
C ALA A 165 15.79 -14.59 -5.16
N GLU A 166 17.03 -15.08 -5.13
CA GLU A 166 17.37 -16.43 -5.58
C GLU A 166 16.74 -17.52 -4.70
N HIS A 167 16.58 -17.29 -3.38
CA HIS A 167 15.89 -18.23 -2.49
C HIS A 167 14.39 -18.30 -2.82
N ILE A 168 13.76 -17.16 -3.09
CA ILE A 168 12.36 -17.08 -3.50
C ILE A 168 12.16 -17.77 -4.86
N LYS A 169 13.04 -17.49 -5.82
CA LYS A 169 13.02 -18.11 -7.15
C LYS A 169 13.20 -19.63 -7.11
N ALA A 170 14.06 -20.12 -6.21
CA ALA A 170 14.24 -21.54 -5.98
C ALA A 170 12.93 -22.21 -5.52
N LEU A 171 12.11 -21.54 -4.71
CA LEU A 171 10.79 -22.04 -4.33
C LEU A 171 9.82 -22.09 -5.52
N ALA A 172 9.81 -21.05 -6.36
CA ALA A 172 8.97 -21.00 -7.57
C ALA A 172 9.27 -22.15 -8.55
N SER A 173 10.50 -22.65 -8.55
CA SER A 173 10.93 -23.78 -9.39
C SER A 173 10.55 -25.16 -8.82
N THR A 174 9.83 -25.21 -7.70
CA THR A 174 9.39 -26.44 -7.03
C THR A 174 7.87 -26.59 -7.08
N THR A 175 7.25 -27.11 -6.02
CA THR A 175 5.80 -27.29 -5.89
C THR A 175 5.11 -26.07 -5.28
N CYS A 176 5.82 -24.96 -5.10
CA CYS A 176 5.25 -23.72 -4.57
C CYS A 176 4.79 -22.82 -5.69
N THR A 177 3.69 -22.11 -5.47
CA THR A 177 3.26 -21.02 -6.35
C THR A 177 3.68 -19.69 -5.73
N VAL A 178 4.35 -18.85 -6.52
CA VAL A 178 4.89 -17.56 -6.08
C VAL A 178 4.24 -16.44 -6.89
N HIS A 179 3.59 -15.53 -6.17
CA HIS A 179 2.89 -14.39 -6.75
C HIS A 179 3.31 -13.11 -6.05
N VAL A 180 3.49 -12.03 -6.82
CA VAL A 180 3.34 -10.68 -6.29
C VAL A 180 1.92 -10.24 -6.63
N THR A 181 1.11 -9.99 -5.60
CA THR A 181 -0.27 -9.56 -5.76
C THR A 181 -0.39 -8.06 -5.50
N VAL A 182 -1.07 -7.37 -6.40
CA VAL A 182 -1.55 -6.00 -6.22
C VAL A 182 -3.06 -6.08 -5.98
N ALA A 183 -3.52 -5.72 -4.79
CA ALA A 183 -4.95 -5.51 -4.55
C ALA A 183 -5.23 -4.00 -4.64
N TYR A 184 -6.01 -3.60 -5.64
CA TYR A 184 -6.29 -2.22 -5.98
C TYR A 184 -7.78 -1.92 -5.82
N TYR A 185 -8.12 -0.99 -4.92
CA TYR A 185 -9.47 -0.56 -4.63
C TYR A 185 -9.68 0.81 -5.26
N GLY A 186 -10.09 0.78 -6.52
CA GLY A 186 -10.29 1.97 -7.33
C GLY A 186 -11.53 2.76 -6.90
N TYR A 187 -11.43 4.08 -6.97
CA TYR A 187 -12.59 4.96 -6.89
C TYR A 187 -13.21 5.09 -8.29
N ALA A 188 -14.54 5.05 -8.42
CA ALA A 188 -15.23 4.99 -9.71
C ALA A 188 -14.82 6.05 -10.74
N GLN A 189 -14.36 7.22 -10.28
CA GLN A 189 -13.91 8.32 -11.15
C GLN A 189 -12.39 8.38 -11.34
N GLN A 190 -11.64 7.52 -10.67
CA GLN A 190 -10.18 7.50 -10.69
C GLN A 190 -9.67 6.05 -10.70
N MET A 191 -9.71 5.47 -11.88
CA MET A 191 -9.10 4.19 -12.21
C MET A 191 -7.87 4.43 -13.08
N TRP A 192 -6.75 4.70 -12.43
CA TRP A 192 -5.47 4.83 -13.12
C TRP A 192 -4.87 3.45 -13.39
N GLY A 193 -4.00 3.38 -14.40
CA GLY A 193 -3.23 2.17 -14.68
C GLY A 193 -2.07 1.99 -13.70
N LEU A 194 -1.40 0.83 -13.79
CA LEU A 194 -0.15 0.56 -13.08
C LEU A 194 1.04 0.91 -13.99
N ALA A 195 1.88 1.84 -13.57
CA ALA A 195 3.06 2.33 -14.27
C ALA A 195 4.32 1.54 -13.89
N LEU A 196 4.31 0.21 -14.10
CA LEU A 196 5.48 -0.62 -13.86
C LEU A 196 6.56 -0.40 -14.93
N THR A 197 7.70 0.12 -14.52
CA THR A 197 8.88 0.33 -15.39
C THR A 197 9.63 -0.97 -15.70
N PRO A 198 10.54 -1.01 -16.71
CA PRO A 198 11.38 -2.18 -16.96
C PRO A 198 12.16 -2.64 -15.73
N TRP A 199 12.62 -1.71 -14.89
CA TRP A 199 13.29 -2.02 -13.64
C TRP A 199 12.41 -2.85 -12.68
N HIS A 200 11.12 -2.53 -12.57
CA HIS A 200 10.18 -3.30 -11.74
C HIS A 200 10.00 -4.71 -12.30
N LEU A 201 9.83 -4.83 -13.62
CA LEU A 201 9.58 -6.10 -14.30
C LEU A 201 10.78 -7.05 -14.24
N GLU A 202 12.00 -6.53 -14.41
CA GLU A 202 13.23 -7.30 -14.28
C GLU A 202 13.39 -7.88 -12.87
N ARG A 203 13.15 -7.06 -11.84
CA ARG A 203 13.25 -7.50 -10.45
C ARG A 203 12.13 -8.47 -10.06
N LEU A 204 10.91 -8.26 -10.56
CA LEU A 204 9.82 -9.23 -10.39
C LEU A 204 10.20 -10.58 -11.02
N ALA A 205 10.73 -10.58 -12.24
CA ALA A 205 11.18 -11.79 -12.92
C ALA A 205 12.32 -12.49 -12.17
N ALA A 206 13.21 -11.73 -11.53
CA ALA A 206 14.27 -12.28 -10.68
C ALA A 206 13.73 -13.06 -9.48
N LEU A 207 12.54 -12.75 -8.97
CA LEU A 207 11.88 -13.55 -7.93
C LEU A 207 11.28 -14.86 -8.44
N GLY A 208 11.20 -15.07 -9.77
CA GLY A 208 10.42 -16.15 -10.36
C GLY A 208 8.91 -16.05 -10.06
N ALA A 209 8.45 -14.85 -9.67
CA ALA A 209 7.07 -14.61 -9.29
C ALA A 209 6.23 -14.21 -10.50
N THR A 210 4.96 -14.57 -10.47
CA THR A 210 3.95 -14.01 -11.39
C THR A 210 3.36 -12.73 -10.79
N LEU A 211 2.93 -11.80 -11.64
CA LEU A 211 2.15 -10.64 -11.20
C LEU A 211 0.66 -11.01 -11.23
N ASP A 212 -0.01 -10.82 -10.11
CA ASP A 212 -1.46 -10.96 -9.98
C ASP A 212 -2.07 -9.60 -9.59
N VAL A 213 -3.13 -9.18 -10.28
CA VAL A 213 -3.75 -7.86 -10.06
C VAL A 213 -5.24 -8.04 -9.81
N ASP A 214 -5.61 -7.90 -8.54
CA ASP A 214 -7.00 -7.89 -8.10
C ASP A 214 -7.54 -6.45 -8.13
N LEU A 215 -8.39 -6.17 -9.11
CA LEU A 215 -9.07 -4.88 -9.24
C LEU A 215 -10.46 -4.93 -8.61
N TYR A 216 -10.65 -4.17 -7.55
CA TYR A 216 -11.93 -3.92 -6.89
C TYR A 216 -12.43 -2.54 -7.33
N ALA A 217 -13.43 -2.53 -8.21
CA ALA A 217 -14.09 -1.31 -8.66
C ALA A 217 -15.55 -1.32 -8.17
N SER A 218 -15.97 -0.24 -7.52
CA SER A 218 -17.32 -0.04 -6.99
C SER A 218 -17.83 1.36 -7.30
#